data_AF-A0A397WDG3-F1
#
_entry.id   AF-A0A397WDG3-F1
#
_cell.length_a   1.000
_cell.length_b   1.000
_cell.length_c   1.000
_cell.angle_alpha   90.00
_cell.angle_beta   90.00
_cell.angle_gamma   90.00
#
_symmetry.space_group_name_H-M   'P 1'
#
loop_
_entity.id
_entity.type
_entity.pdbx_description
1 polymer ?
#
loop_
_entity_poly.entity_id
_entity_poly.type
_entity_poly.pdbx_seq_one_letter_code
_entity_poly.pdbx_strand_id
1 'polypeptide(L)'
;MEHGITFQGIACKVVGGLSFFGVSNNMSLVGSIALLTYLRTCKKWTIDLGKYDYKLFAIISLLSFTLTLIGVPSFGPSGYWCYTNQVNPTTPIIIIVLNFMIIFITVFCYIATLLEVNFRNRVVQKLGTSSRLSRLELIVARKITGYILIFILQWTPTMFYVIGQICGYDKTWMYTLTEVAGNSGGVGNMILFLINEKWRDNFDSLHDNSNSNSNPTTNLNSKNLKEQSSSETLTERSDEYINDGNISSSKIRVHETVTIESKEIF
;
A
#
# COMPACT_ATOMS: atom_id res chain seq x y z
N MET A 1 -38.88 24.22 -16.94
CA MET A 1 -37.69 23.34 -17.10
C MET A 1 -38.02 22.05 -16.38
N GLU A 2 -37.97 20.95 -17.12
CA GLU A 2 -38.54 19.66 -16.78
C GLU A 2 -38.07 19.09 -15.44
N HIS A 3 -39.02 18.48 -14.73
CA HIS A 3 -38.81 17.68 -13.54
C HIS A 3 -37.91 16.48 -13.86
N GLY A 4 -36.60 16.65 -13.68
CA GLY A 4 -35.69 15.53 -13.53
C GLY A 4 -36.14 14.68 -12.35
N ILE A 5 -36.26 13.39 -12.57
CA ILE A 5 -36.63 12.39 -11.56
C ILE A 5 -35.56 12.44 -10.47
N THR A 6 -35.78 13.25 -9.44
CA THR A 6 -34.89 13.29 -8.29
C THR A 6 -34.99 11.93 -7.60
N PHE A 7 -33.85 11.33 -7.29
CA PHE A 7 -33.78 10.17 -6.40
C PHE A 7 -34.40 10.58 -5.05
N GLN A 8 -35.71 10.40 -4.89
CA GLN A 8 -36.44 10.74 -3.67
C GLN A 8 -36.77 9.48 -2.87
N GLY A 9 -36.80 9.63 -1.55
CA GLY A 9 -37.18 8.56 -0.63
C GLY A 9 -36.10 7.50 -0.41
N ILE A 10 -36.50 6.23 -0.48
CA ILE A 10 -35.69 5.06 -0.11
C ILE A 10 -34.45 4.92 -1.00
N ALA A 11 -34.57 5.22 -2.30
CA ALA A 11 -33.48 5.09 -3.25
C ALA A 11 -32.28 5.99 -2.90
N CYS A 12 -32.53 7.22 -2.43
CA CYS A 12 -31.47 8.14 -1.98
C CYS A 12 -30.75 7.60 -0.73
N LYS A 13 -31.49 6.99 0.20
CA LYS A 13 -30.89 6.37 1.39
C LYS A 13 -30.00 5.18 1.04
N VAL A 14 -30.44 4.35 0.10
CA VAL A 14 -29.66 3.19 -0.37
C VAL A 14 -28.39 3.64 -1.09
N VAL A 15 -28.50 4.61 -2.01
CA VAL A 15 -27.33 5.16 -2.73
C VAL A 15 -26.36 5.80 -1.75
N GLY A 16 -26.84 6.62 -0.80
CA GLY A 16 -25.99 7.23 0.21
C GLY A 16 -25.30 6.22 1.12
N GLY A 17 -26.02 5.18 1.54
CA GLY A 17 -25.45 4.09 2.33
C GLY A 17 -24.39 3.29 1.57
N LEU A 18 -24.62 3.00 0.29
CA LEU A 18 -23.66 2.28 -0.54
C LEU A 18 -22.40 3.11 -0.79
N SER A 19 -22.56 4.40 -1.12
CA SER A 19 -21.44 5.33 -1.26
C SER A 19 -20.65 5.46 0.04
N PHE A 20 -21.34 5.60 1.18
CA PHE A 20 -20.71 5.68 2.48
C PHE A 20 -19.94 4.41 2.84
N PHE A 21 -20.52 3.24 2.57
CA PHE A 21 -19.84 1.96 2.76
C PHE A 21 -18.58 1.87 1.89
N GLY A 22 -18.69 2.18 0.60
CA GLY A 22 -17.56 2.14 -0.33
C GLY A 22 -16.43 3.08 0.09
N VAL A 23 -16.77 4.31 0.47
CA VAL A 23 -15.82 5.30 0.99
C VAL A 23 -15.17 4.80 2.28
N SER A 24 -15.95 4.42 3.29
CA SER A 24 -15.44 4.00 4.59
C SER A 24 -14.54 2.77 4.48
N ASN A 25 -14.91 1.81 3.63
CA ASN A 25 -14.12 0.62 3.39
C ASN A 25 -12.79 0.97 2.70
N ASN A 26 -12.84 1.79 1.64
CA ASN A 26 -11.63 2.28 0.96
C ASN A 26 -10.69 2.99 1.93
N MET A 27 -11.21 3.93 2.73
CA MET A 27 -10.38 4.70 3.67
C MET A 27 -9.75 3.82 4.74
N SER A 28 -10.53 2.87 5.29
CA SER A 28 -10.04 1.95 6.30
C SER A 28 -9.01 0.96 5.74
N LEU A 29 -9.17 0.52 4.49
CA LEU A 29 -8.20 -0.35 3.82
C LEU A 29 -6.87 0.36 3.61
N VAL A 30 -6.88 1.57 3.05
CA VAL A 30 -5.64 2.34 2.83
C VAL A 30 -4.99 2.71 4.16
N GLY A 31 -5.76 3.12 5.16
CA GLY A 31 -5.24 3.38 6.51
C GLY A 31 -4.59 2.15 7.15
N SER A 32 -5.19 0.97 6.98
CA SER A 32 -4.63 -0.29 7.46
C SER A 32 -3.34 -0.67 6.72
N ILE A 33 -3.29 -0.49 5.39
CA ILE A 33 -2.08 -0.71 4.59
C ILE A 33 -0.97 0.25 5.04
N ALA A 34 -1.28 1.52 5.29
CA ALA A 34 -0.32 2.50 5.79
C ALA A 34 0.24 2.10 7.16
N LEU A 35 -0.63 1.68 8.09
CA LEU A 35 -0.22 1.22 9.42
C LEU A 35 0.64 -0.05 9.35
N LEU A 36 0.24 -1.05 8.57
CA LEU A 36 1.03 -2.27 8.38
C LEU A 36 2.40 -1.98 7.77
N THR A 37 2.45 -1.08 6.78
CA THR A 37 3.70 -0.68 6.14
C THR A 37 4.62 0.03 7.14
N TYR A 38 4.06 0.91 7.98
CA TYR A 38 4.79 1.55 9.07
C TYR A 38 5.32 0.54 10.09
N LEU A 39 4.48 -0.38 10.57
CA LEU A 39 4.89 -1.40 11.54
C LEU A 39 5.99 -2.30 10.99
N ARG A 40 5.87 -2.73 9.73
CA ARG A 40 6.89 -3.56 9.07
C ARG A 40 8.19 -2.79 8.84
N THR A 41 8.12 -1.53 8.39
CA THR A 41 9.29 -0.77 7.96
C THR A 41 10.03 -0.13 9.15
N CYS A 42 9.30 0.55 10.03
CA CYS A 42 9.87 1.32 11.14
C CYS A 42 10.03 0.48 12.42
N LYS A 43 9.12 -0.47 12.68
CA LYS A 43 9.16 -1.31 13.88
C LYS A 43 9.67 -2.74 13.63
N LYS A 44 9.94 -3.10 12.36
CA LYS A 44 10.41 -4.44 11.96
C LYS A 44 9.48 -5.58 12.40
N TRP A 45 8.18 -5.28 12.57
CA TRP A 45 7.23 -6.31 12.94
C TRP A 45 6.79 -7.07 11.69
N THR A 46 7.20 -8.33 11.58
CA THR A 46 6.88 -9.20 10.46
C THR A 46 5.59 -9.96 10.75
N ILE A 47 4.49 -9.47 10.20
CA ILE A 47 3.22 -10.19 10.14
C ILE A 47 3.22 -10.98 8.82
N ASP A 48 2.77 -12.23 8.85
CA ASP A 48 2.61 -13.06 7.65
C ASP A 48 1.41 -12.56 6.81
N LEU A 49 1.66 -11.48 6.06
CA LEU A 49 0.75 -10.96 5.04
C LEU A 49 0.65 -11.98 3.91
N GLY A 50 -0.57 -12.38 3.57
CA GLY A 50 -0.90 -13.44 2.63
C GLY A 50 -1.91 -14.42 3.22
N LYS A 51 -1.56 -15.13 4.30
CA LYS A 51 -2.49 -16.08 4.96
C LYS A 51 -3.57 -15.36 5.76
N TYR A 52 -3.30 -14.17 6.29
CA TYR A 52 -4.22 -13.43 7.16
C TYR A 52 -4.87 -12.21 6.50
N ASP A 53 -4.51 -11.86 5.26
CA ASP A 53 -5.00 -10.67 4.57
C ASP A 53 -6.52 -10.70 4.39
N TYR A 54 -7.08 -11.87 4.07
CA TYR A 54 -8.53 -12.03 3.94
C TYR A 54 -9.27 -11.80 5.28
N LYS A 55 -8.66 -12.14 6.41
CA LYS A 55 -9.24 -11.89 7.74
C LYS A 55 -9.25 -10.40 8.05
N LEU A 56 -8.13 -9.72 7.77
CA LEU A 56 -8.04 -8.27 7.94
C LEU A 56 -9.07 -7.54 7.05
N PHE A 57 -9.14 -7.92 5.77
CA PHE A 57 -10.11 -7.37 4.84
C PHE A 57 -11.56 -7.59 5.29
N ALA A 58 -11.88 -8.79 5.77
CA ALA A 58 -13.20 -9.12 6.30
C ALA A 58 -13.55 -8.30 7.55
N ILE A 59 -12.61 -8.13 8.49
CA ILE A 59 -12.82 -7.31 9.69
C ILE A 59 -13.07 -5.85 9.32
N ILE A 60 -12.28 -5.28 8.41
CA ILE A 60 -12.42 -3.90 7.95
C ILE A 60 -13.77 -3.70 7.24
N SER A 61 -14.12 -4.63 6.35
CA SER A 61 -15.38 -4.58 5.60
C SER A 61 -16.58 -4.70 6.54
N LEU A 62 -16.52 -5.60 7.54
CA LEU A 62 -17.58 -5.76 8.54
C LEU A 62 -17.74 -4.51 9.42
N LEU A 63 -16.63 -3.91 9.84
CA LEU A 63 -16.66 -2.65 10.61
C LEU A 63 -17.28 -1.52 9.80
N SER A 64 -16.89 -1.38 8.54
CA SER A 64 -17.44 -0.38 7.63
C SER A 64 -18.92 -0.60 7.37
N PHE A 65 -19.34 -1.85 7.18
CA PHE A 65 -20.75 -2.20 7.02
C PHE A 65 -21.57 -1.86 8.27
N THR A 66 -21.06 -2.17 9.46
CA THR A 66 -21.72 -1.85 10.73
C THR A 66 -21.86 -0.34 10.91
N LEU A 67 -20.82 0.43 10.60
CA LEU A 67 -20.87 1.89 10.62
C LEU A 67 -21.91 2.43 9.62
N THR A 68 -22.01 1.85 8.43
CA THR A 68 -23.05 2.20 7.46
C THR A 68 -24.45 1.95 8.00
N LEU A 69 -24.70 0.79 8.62
CA LEU A 69 -26.01 0.46 9.19
C LEU A 69 -26.43 1.44 10.30
N ILE A 70 -25.49 1.85 11.15
CA ILE A 70 -25.71 2.89 12.17
C ILE A 70 -26.02 4.25 11.52
N GLY A 71 -25.41 4.54 10.36
CA GLY A 71 -25.59 5.78 9.60
C GLY A 71 -26.88 5.88 8.75
N VAL A 72 -27.52 4.76 8.40
CA VAL A 72 -28.75 4.70 7.58
C VAL A 72 -29.83 5.72 7.96
N PRO A 73 -30.22 5.89 9.24
CA PRO A 73 -31.27 6.85 9.60
C PRO A 73 -30.90 8.30 9.27
N SER A 74 -29.61 8.61 9.18
CA SER A 74 -29.08 9.96 8.91
C SER A 74 -28.85 10.22 7.42
N PHE A 75 -28.95 9.22 6.56
CA PHE A 75 -28.82 9.43 5.12
C PHE A 75 -30.10 10.03 4.52
N GLY A 76 -29.92 10.99 3.62
CA GLY A 76 -31.01 11.68 2.96
C GLY A 76 -30.53 12.66 1.89
N PRO A 77 -31.47 13.29 1.17
CA PRO A 77 -31.14 14.23 0.12
C PRO A 77 -30.55 15.52 0.72
N SER A 78 -29.41 15.96 0.19
CA SER A 78 -28.70 17.17 0.62
C SER A 78 -28.31 17.99 -0.62
N GLY A 79 -29.24 18.76 -1.18
CA GLY A 79 -28.98 19.49 -2.43
C GLY A 79 -28.68 18.55 -3.62
N TYR A 80 -27.40 18.40 -3.98
CA TYR A 80 -26.94 17.70 -5.19
C TYR A 80 -26.60 16.21 -5.01
N TRP A 81 -26.73 15.66 -3.80
CA TRP A 81 -26.18 14.35 -3.43
C TRP A 81 -26.95 13.75 -2.24
N CYS A 82 -26.85 12.43 -2.13
CA CYS A 82 -27.51 11.64 -1.10
C CYS A 82 -26.49 11.24 -0.05
N TYR A 83 -26.21 12.11 0.92
CA TYR A 83 -25.19 11.84 1.93
C TYR A 83 -25.70 12.15 3.33
N THR A 84 -25.79 13.42 3.75
CA THR A 84 -26.25 13.76 5.12
C THR A 84 -27.59 14.47 5.08
N ASN A 85 -28.57 13.94 5.81
CA ASN A 85 -29.80 14.66 6.08
C ASN A 85 -29.54 15.73 7.15
N GLN A 86 -29.91 16.99 6.88
CA GLN A 86 -29.64 18.12 7.77
C GLN A 86 -30.45 18.09 9.08
N VAL A 87 -31.43 17.19 9.21
CA VAL A 87 -32.33 17.13 10.36
C VAL A 87 -31.64 16.65 11.65
N ASN A 88 -30.62 15.80 11.57
CA ASN A 88 -29.88 15.30 12.74
C ASN A 88 -28.36 15.30 12.49
N PRO A 89 -27.62 16.32 12.96
CA PRO A 89 -26.21 16.50 12.63
C PRO A 89 -25.25 15.60 13.43
N THR A 90 -25.70 14.93 14.49
CA THR A 90 -24.81 14.19 15.40
C THR A 90 -24.07 13.03 14.73
N THR A 91 -24.79 12.16 14.01
CA THR A 91 -24.20 11.02 13.28
C THR A 91 -23.20 11.44 12.20
N PRO A 92 -23.51 12.39 11.30
CA PRO A 92 -22.53 12.83 10.30
C PRO A 92 -21.32 13.54 10.92
N ILE A 93 -21.47 14.25 12.04
CA ILE A 93 -20.32 14.83 12.77
C ILE A 93 -19.39 13.72 13.28
N ILE A 94 -19.91 12.68 13.93
CA ILE A 94 -19.10 11.56 14.45
C ILE A 94 -18.33 10.89 13.29
N ILE A 95 -19.01 10.66 12.17
CA ILE A 95 -18.43 10.08 10.96
C ILE A 95 -17.30 10.96 10.41
N ILE A 96 -17.51 12.27 10.32
CA ILE A 96 -16.51 13.23 9.86
C ILE A 96 -15.28 13.20 10.76
N VAL A 97 -15.47 13.22 12.08
CA VAL A 97 -14.37 13.17 13.05
C VAL A 97 -13.56 11.88 12.90
N LEU A 98 -14.25 10.74 12.72
CA LEU A 98 -13.58 9.45 12.50
C LEU A 98 -12.74 9.46 11.21
N ASN A 99 -13.27 10.02 10.11
CA ASN A 99 -12.52 10.15 8.86
C ASN A 99 -11.29 11.05 9.01
N PHE A 100 -11.42 12.17 9.73
CA PHE A 100 -10.29 13.05 10.01
C PHE A 100 -9.17 12.34 10.79
N MET A 101 -9.55 11.56 11.82
CA MET A 101 -8.60 10.76 12.59
C MET A 101 -7.87 9.73 11.72
N ILE A 102 -8.58 9.03 10.82
CA ILE A 102 -7.97 8.06 9.90
C ILE A 102 -6.95 8.74 8.97
N ILE A 103 -7.29 9.90 8.39
CA ILE A 103 -6.35 10.63 7.53
C ILE A 103 -5.14 11.10 8.32
N PHE A 104 -5.34 11.65 9.52
CA PHE A 104 -4.25 12.09 10.37
C PHE A 104 -3.27 10.95 10.69
N ILE A 105 -3.79 9.79 11.10
CA ILE A 105 -2.98 8.58 11.35
C ILE A 105 -2.25 8.13 10.06
N THR A 106 -2.94 8.18 8.92
CA THR A 106 -2.37 7.78 7.62
C THR A 106 -1.22 8.70 7.21
N VAL A 107 -1.36 10.02 7.37
CA VAL A 107 -0.31 11.00 7.10
C VAL A 107 0.88 10.79 8.02
N PHE A 108 0.64 10.55 9.32
CA PHE A 108 1.71 10.23 10.26
C PHE A 108 2.49 8.97 9.84
N CYS A 109 1.78 7.89 9.53
CA CYS A 109 2.38 6.63 9.07
C CYS A 109 3.16 6.83 7.76
N TYR A 110 2.62 7.62 6.83
CA TYR A 110 3.25 7.96 5.56
C TYR A 110 4.59 8.67 5.75
N ILE A 111 4.61 9.76 6.53
CA ILE A 111 5.82 10.55 6.78
C ILE A 111 6.89 9.68 7.45
N ALA A 112 6.52 8.94 8.49
CA ALA A 112 7.45 8.07 9.21
C ALA A 112 8.04 6.97 8.30
N THR A 113 7.20 6.33 7.49
CA THR A 113 7.64 5.31 6.52
C THR A 113 8.58 5.91 5.47
N LEU A 114 8.24 7.08 4.92
CA LEU A 114 9.06 7.74 3.90
C LEU A 114 10.44 8.14 4.43
N LEU A 115 10.50 8.67 5.65
CA LEU A 115 11.76 9.04 6.30
C LEU A 115 12.66 7.81 6.51
N GLU A 116 12.11 6.72 7.04
CA GLU A 116 12.84 5.47 7.28
C GLU A 116 13.34 4.83 5.97
N VAL A 117 12.48 4.76 4.95
CA VAL A 117 12.84 4.26 3.62
C VAL A 117 13.97 5.09 3.01
N ASN A 118 13.91 6.41 3.11
CA ASN A 118 14.94 7.30 2.57
C ASN A 118 16.26 7.17 3.34
N PHE A 119 16.21 7.06 4.67
CA PHE A 119 17.39 6.84 5.50
C PHE A 119 18.07 5.52 5.16
N ARG A 120 17.33 4.40 5.21
CA ARG A 120 17.87 3.07 4.89
C ARG A 120 18.41 3.00 3.47
N ASN A 121 17.74 3.61 2.49
CA ASN A 121 18.23 3.62 1.11
C ASN A 121 19.59 4.33 0.97
N ARG A 122 19.79 5.46 1.66
CA ARG A 122 21.08 6.16 1.68
C ARG A 122 22.18 5.32 2.34
N VAL A 123 21.85 4.63 3.43
CA VAL A 123 22.79 3.73 4.12
C VAL A 123 23.21 2.57 3.20
N VAL A 124 22.27 1.92 2.53
CA VAL A 124 22.55 0.83 1.58
C VAL A 124 23.41 1.29 0.42
N GLN A 125 23.17 2.49 -0.11
CA GLN A 125 23.99 3.07 -1.18
C GLN A 125 25.43 3.35 -0.74
N LYS A 126 25.64 3.81 0.51
CA LYS A 126 26.97 4.15 1.03
C LYS A 126 27.79 2.93 1.47
N LEU A 127 27.16 1.96 2.13
CA LEU A 127 27.86 0.82 2.75
C LEU A 127 27.84 -0.46 1.89
N GLY A 128 26.96 -0.55 0.89
CA GLY A 128 26.82 -1.73 0.00
C GLY A 128 26.32 -3.01 0.69
N THR A 129 26.34 -3.07 2.02
CA THR A 129 26.12 -4.27 2.85
C THR A 129 24.67 -4.35 3.33
N SER A 130 23.77 -4.80 2.46
CA SER A 130 22.38 -5.10 2.84
C SER A 130 21.88 -6.35 2.15
N SER A 131 21.20 -7.20 2.92
CA SER A 131 20.62 -8.44 2.43
C SER A 131 19.63 -8.18 1.30
N ARG A 132 19.57 -9.10 0.33
CA ARG A 132 18.62 -9.04 -0.79
C ARG A 132 17.18 -8.85 -0.30
N LEU A 133 16.81 -9.54 0.79
CA LEU A 133 15.50 -9.42 1.42
C LEU A 133 15.21 -8.00 1.90
N SER A 134 16.14 -7.37 2.61
CA SER A 134 15.99 -5.98 3.10
C SER A 134 15.82 -4.97 1.95
N ARG A 135 16.52 -5.19 0.83
CA ARG A 135 16.40 -4.35 -0.37
C ARG A 135 15.03 -4.51 -1.02
N LEU A 136 14.52 -5.74 -1.12
CA LEU A 136 13.19 -6.02 -1.65
C LEU A 136 12.10 -5.38 -0.80
N GLU A 137 12.16 -5.49 0.52
CA GLU A 137 11.21 -4.85 1.43
C GLU A 137 11.19 -3.33 1.26
N LEU A 138 12.35 -2.71 1.09
CA LEU A 138 12.45 -1.26 0.88
C LEU A 138 11.89 -0.80 -0.47
N ILE A 139 12.06 -1.60 -1.52
CA ILE A 139 11.45 -1.36 -2.83
C ILE A 139 9.93 -1.46 -2.73
N VAL A 140 9.42 -2.51 -2.09
CA VAL A 140 7.98 -2.72 -1.90
C VAL A 140 7.37 -1.60 -1.08
N ALA A 141 7.99 -1.23 0.05
CA ALA A 141 7.53 -0.12 0.88
C ALA A 141 7.45 1.18 0.09
N ARG A 142 8.45 1.50 -0.75
CA ARG A 142 8.44 2.69 -1.61
C ARG A 142 7.28 2.68 -2.61
N LYS A 143 6.96 1.52 -3.21
CA LYS A 143 5.79 1.39 -4.09
C LYS A 143 4.49 1.65 -3.32
N ILE A 144 4.34 1.04 -2.15
CA ILE A 144 3.18 1.21 -1.27
C ILE A 144 3.02 2.68 -0.82
N THR A 145 4.11 3.35 -0.45
CA THR A 145 4.13 4.77 -0.11
C THR A 145 3.55 5.65 -1.23
N GLY A 146 3.80 5.31 -2.50
CA GLY A 146 3.21 6.01 -3.64
C GLY A 146 1.68 5.94 -3.67
N TYR A 147 1.10 4.76 -3.42
CA TYR A 147 -0.37 4.61 -3.36
C TYR A 147 -0.97 5.39 -2.20
N ILE A 148 -0.30 5.39 -1.04
CA ILE A 148 -0.73 6.18 0.13
C ILE A 148 -0.70 7.68 -0.17
N LEU A 149 0.29 8.16 -0.93
CA LEU A 149 0.35 9.57 -1.35
C LEU A 149 -0.83 9.97 -2.24
N ILE A 150 -1.18 9.14 -3.24
CA ILE A 150 -2.34 9.40 -4.10
C ILE A 150 -3.61 9.50 -3.28
N PHE A 151 -3.77 8.61 -2.30
CA PHE A 151 -4.90 8.67 -1.39
C PHE A 151 -4.92 9.97 -0.56
N ILE A 152 -3.80 10.41 0.01
CA ILE A 152 -3.74 11.69 0.73
C ILE A 152 -4.16 12.85 -0.18
N LEU A 153 -3.68 12.87 -1.43
CA LEU A 153 -4.03 13.90 -2.41
C LEU A 153 -5.52 13.87 -2.79
N GLN A 154 -6.08 12.67 -3.01
CA GLN A 154 -7.50 12.45 -3.33
C GLN A 154 -8.42 12.99 -2.23
N TRP A 155 -8.08 12.77 -0.97
CA TRP A 155 -8.94 13.08 0.16
C TRP A 155 -8.74 14.48 0.74
N THR A 156 -7.69 15.19 0.33
CA THR A 156 -7.42 16.55 0.76
C THR A 156 -8.57 17.52 0.39
N PRO A 157 -9.08 17.54 -0.86
CA PRO A 157 -10.23 18.39 -1.23
C PRO A 157 -11.49 18.08 -0.42
N THR A 158 -11.75 16.80 -0.11
CA THR A 158 -12.87 16.40 0.74
C THR A 158 -12.77 17.01 2.14
N MET A 159 -11.56 17.08 2.72
CA MET A 159 -11.36 17.71 4.02
C MET A 159 -11.62 19.21 3.99
N PHE A 160 -11.16 19.90 2.94
CA PHE A 160 -11.47 21.32 2.73
C PHE A 160 -12.98 21.56 2.56
N TYR A 161 -13.66 20.69 1.82
CA TYR A 161 -15.11 20.75 1.64
C TYR A 161 -15.86 20.63 2.97
N VAL A 162 -15.49 19.67 3.80
CA VAL A 162 -16.14 19.44 5.10
C VAL A 162 -15.91 20.61 6.07
N ILE A 163 -14.70 21.17 6.10
CA ILE A 163 -14.42 22.39 6.87
C ILE A 163 -15.28 23.55 6.35
N GLY A 164 -15.39 23.68 5.02
CA GLY A 164 -16.27 24.65 4.36
C GLY A 164 -17.72 24.54 4.84
N GLN A 165 -18.29 23.32 4.88
CA GLN A 165 -19.64 23.09 5.41
C GLN A 165 -19.80 23.55 6.86
N ILE A 166 -18.84 23.23 7.74
CA ILE A 166 -18.89 23.63 9.17
C ILE A 166 -18.84 25.16 9.30
N CYS A 167 -18.10 25.83 8.43
CA CYS A 167 -18.03 27.29 8.36
C CYS A 167 -19.23 27.94 7.62
N GLY A 168 -20.22 27.16 7.17
CA GLY A 168 -21.38 27.67 6.43
C GLY A 168 -21.10 28.05 4.97
N TYR A 169 -19.96 27.63 4.42
CA TYR A 169 -19.60 27.85 3.02
C TYR A 169 -20.08 26.69 2.15
N ASP A 170 -21.23 26.89 1.50
CA ASP A 170 -21.90 25.88 0.67
C ASP A 170 -21.97 26.35 -0.79
N LYS A 171 -20.93 26.05 -1.58
CA LYS A 171 -20.83 26.43 -3.01
C LYS A 171 -20.61 25.22 -3.89
N THR A 172 -21.33 25.18 -5.02
CA THR A 172 -21.32 24.08 -6.01
C THR A 172 -19.92 23.70 -6.47
N TRP A 173 -19.00 24.65 -6.65
CA TRP A 173 -17.64 24.36 -7.12
C TRP A 173 -16.85 23.44 -6.17
N MET A 174 -17.08 23.52 -4.85
CA MET A 174 -16.39 22.65 -3.90
C MET A 174 -16.88 21.20 -3.99
N TYR A 175 -18.15 21.00 -4.32
CA TYR A 175 -18.71 19.67 -4.58
C TYR A 175 -18.06 19.05 -5.81
N THR A 176 -18.02 19.79 -6.92
CA THR A 176 -17.40 19.32 -8.17
C THR A 176 -15.94 18.97 -7.94
N LEU A 177 -15.20 19.79 -7.19
CA LEU A 177 -13.81 19.51 -6.85
C LEU A 177 -13.65 18.22 -6.03
N THR A 178 -14.53 18.00 -5.05
CA THR A 178 -14.52 16.80 -4.20
C THR A 178 -14.81 15.53 -5.01
N GLU A 179 -15.79 15.58 -5.91
CA GLU A 179 -16.14 14.45 -6.79
C GLU A 179 -15.03 14.14 -7.80
N VAL A 180 -14.46 15.16 -8.44
CA VAL A 180 -13.33 14.98 -9.38
C VAL A 180 -12.13 14.39 -8.65
N ALA A 181 -11.80 14.93 -7.47
CA ALA A 181 -10.70 14.39 -6.66
C ALA A 181 -10.97 12.95 -6.24
N GLY A 182 -12.17 12.65 -5.73
CA GLY A 182 -12.60 11.31 -5.35
C GLY A 182 -12.44 10.29 -6.47
N ASN A 183 -12.87 10.63 -7.69
CA ASN A 183 -12.76 9.73 -8.84
C ASN A 183 -11.32 9.64 -9.40
N SER A 184 -10.51 10.69 -9.23
CA SER A 184 -9.11 10.71 -9.68
C SER A 184 -8.24 9.67 -8.98
N GLY A 185 -8.62 9.23 -7.76
CA GLY A 185 -7.90 8.20 -7.01
C GLY A 185 -7.79 6.87 -7.74
N GLY A 186 -8.86 6.44 -8.43
CA GLY A 186 -8.85 5.21 -9.22
C GLY A 186 -7.87 5.30 -10.39
N VAL A 187 -7.86 6.44 -11.08
CA VAL A 187 -6.93 6.73 -12.18
C VAL A 187 -5.48 6.78 -11.67
N GLY A 188 -5.23 7.45 -10.54
CA GLY A 188 -3.91 7.53 -9.93
C GLY A 188 -3.36 6.16 -9.51
N ASN A 189 -4.20 5.32 -8.91
CA ASN A 189 -3.83 3.94 -8.57
C ASN A 189 -3.51 3.11 -9.81
N MET A 190 -4.29 3.25 -10.88
CA MET A 190 -4.00 2.58 -12.16
C MET A 190 -2.66 3.02 -12.74
N ILE A 191 -2.37 4.33 -12.78
CA ILE A 191 -1.09 4.85 -13.27
C ILE A 191 0.08 4.28 -12.45
N LEU A 192 -0.04 4.28 -11.12
CA LEU A 192 0.99 3.70 -10.25
C LEU A 192 1.18 2.21 -10.48
N PHE A 193 0.08 1.47 -10.69
CA PHE A 193 0.14 0.05 -11.03
C PHE A 193 0.94 -0.16 -12.31
N LEU A 194 0.65 0.58 -13.38
CA LEU A 194 1.35 0.47 -14.66
C LEU A 194 2.85 0.80 -14.56
N ILE A 195 3.21 1.82 -13.78
CA ILE A 195 4.61 2.18 -13.51
C ILE A 195 5.30 1.08 -12.71
N ASN A 196 4.62 0.50 -11.72
CA ASN A 196 5.17 -0.48 -10.81
C ASN A 196 5.34 -1.88 -11.43
N GLU A 197 4.45 -2.26 -12.34
CA GLU A 197 4.44 -3.54 -13.07
C GLU A 197 5.36 -3.51 -14.30
N LYS A 198 5.89 -2.32 -14.67
CA LYS A 198 6.71 -2.10 -15.87
C LYS A 198 6.11 -2.74 -17.13
N TRP A 199 4.93 -2.28 -17.54
CA TRP A 199 4.23 -2.74 -18.76
C TRP A 199 5.11 -2.74 -20.04
N ARG A 200 6.26 -2.05 -20.06
CA ARG A 200 7.14 -1.96 -21.23
C ARG A 200 8.30 -2.97 -21.31
N ASP A 201 8.57 -3.81 -20.31
CA ASP A 201 9.77 -4.68 -20.35
C ASP A 201 9.60 -5.97 -21.22
N ASN A 202 8.41 -6.21 -21.82
CA ASN A 202 8.11 -7.44 -22.58
C ASN A 202 7.71 -7.24 -24.06
N PHE A 203 7.78 -6.02 -24.61
CA PHE A 203 7.52 -5.81 -26.04
C PHE A 203 8.78 -5.78 -26.91
N ASP A 204 9.95 -5.52 -26.31
CA ASP A 204 11.22 -5.43 -27.06
C ASP A 204 11.98 -6.77 -27.15
N SER A 205 11.58 -7.80 -26.41
CA SER A 205 12.23 -9.14 -26.47
C SER A 205 11.70 -10.06 -27.57
N LEU A 206 10.72 -9.61 -28.36
CA LEU A 206 10.10 -10.37 -29.46
C LEU A 206 10.52 -9.93 -30.87
N HIS A 207 11.43 -8.95 -31.00
CA HIS A 207 11.84 -8.44 -32.32
C HIS A 207 13.34 -8.59 -32.64
N ASP A 208 14.11 -9.33 -31.83
CA ASP A 208 15.52 -9.64 -32.09
C ASP A 208 15.78 -11.15 -32.01
N ASN A 209 15.20 -11.94 -32.93
CA ASN A 209 15.72 -13.28 -33.20
C ASN A 209 15.32 -13.84 -34.58
N SER A 210 15.59 -13.06 -35.63
CA SER A 210 15.62 -13.59 -36.99
C SER A 210 16.80 -12.98 -37.76
N ASN A 211 17.99 -13.54 -37.55
CA ASN A 211 18.96 -13.78 -38.62
C ASN A 211 20.10 -14.66 -38.10
N SER A 212 19.86 -15.97 -38.12
CA SER A 212 20.89 -16.99 -38.18
C SER A 212 21.43 -17.11 -39.61
N ASN A 213 22.75 -17.04 -39.77
CA ASN A 213 23.62 -17.71 -40.76
C ASN A 213 24.99 -17.02 -40.70
N SER A 214 26.17 -17.64 -40.71
CA SER A 214 26.62 -19.03 -40.79
C SER A 214 28.16 -18.98 -40.76
N ASN A 215 28.82 -19.83 -39.97
CA ASN A 215 30.05 -20.60 -40.26
C ASN A 215 31.05 -20.70 -39.09
N PRO A 216 31.54 -21.91 -38.78
CA PRO A 216 32.56 -22.14 -37.76
C PRO A 216 33.95 -22.25 -38.39
N THR A 217 34.93 -21.53 -37.84
CA THR A 217 36.34 -21.91 -38.02
C THR A 217 37.22 -21.49 -36.85
N THR A 218 38.15 -22.39 -36.56
CA THR A 218 39.02 -22.59 -35.40
C THR A 218 40.16 -21.58 -35.20
N ASN A 219 40.56 -21.47 -33.92
CA ASN A 219 41.87 -21.10 -33.33
C ASN A 219 42.41 -19.66 -33.51
N LEU A 220 42.58 -18.90 -32.41
CA LEU A 220 43.85 -18.74 -31.68
C LEU A 220 43.72 -17.74 -30.50
N ASN A 221 44.50 -17.99 -29.46
CA ASN A 221 44.65 -17.25 -28.19
C ASN A 221 44.64 -15.71 -28.29
N SER A 222 43.86 -15.05 -27.42
CA SER A 222 44.32 -13.82 -26.77
C SER A 222 43.69 -13.66 -25.37
N LYS A 223 44.49 -13.06 -24.48
CA LYS A 223 44.29 -12.96 -23.03
C LYS A 223 43.22 -11.92 -22.64
N ASN A 224 42.56 -12.20 -21.51
CA ASN A 224 41.88 -11.29 -20.58
C ASN A 224 40.63 -10.51 -21.07
N LEU A 225 39.45 -10.89 -20.58
CA LEU A 225 38.61 -10.02 -19.74
C LEU A 225 37.51 -10.84 -19.02
N LYS A 226 37.23 -10.44 -17.77
CA LYS A 226 36.14 -10.92 -16.89
C LYS A 226 34.78 -10.86 -17.58
N GLU A 227 33.89 -11.82 -17.33
CA GLU A 227 32.75 -11.62 -16.40
C GLU A 227 31.95 -12.91 -16.18
N GLN A 228 31.44 -13.00 -14.96
CA GLN A 228 30.79 -14.13 -14.31
C GLN A 228 29.31 -14.16 -14.70
N SER A 229 28.86 -15.23 -15.34
CA SER A 229 27.44 -15.55 -15.49
C SER A 229 27.25 -17.04 -15.24
N SER A 230 26.93 -17.38 -14.00
CA SER A 230 26.39 -18.68 -13.64
C SER A 230 24.90 -18.50 -13.37
N SER A 231 24.12 -18.90 -14.37
CA SER A 231 22.74 -19.35 -14.18
C SER A 231 22.74 -20.51 -13.20
N GLU A 232 21.98 -20.41 -12.11
CA GLU A 232 21.47 -21.58 -11.40
C GLU A 232 19.98 -21.38 -11.07
N THR A 233 19.19 -22.05 -11.91
CA THR A 233 17.90 -22.69 -11.60
C THR A 233 17.95 -23.40 -10.25
N LEU A 234 17.07 -23.02 -9.32
CA LEU A 234 16.79 -23.78 -8.10
C LEU A 234 15.82 -24.91 -8.44
N THR A 235 16.39 -26.08 -8.70
CA THR A 235 15.69 -27.36 -8.64
C THR A 235 15.50 -27.72 -7.17
N GLU A 236 14.25 -28.02 -6.83
CA GLU A 236 13.80 -28.59 -5.57
C GLU A 236 14.55 -29.91 -5.28
N ARG A 237 15.25 -30.00 -4.16
CA ARG A 237 15.73 -31.28 -3.63
C ARG A 237 15.54 -31.33 -2.12
N SER A 238 14.56 -32.13 -1.74
CA SER A 238 14.34 -32.72 -0.44
C SER A 238 15.48 -33.68 -0.11
N ASP A 239 16.14 -33.49 1.04
CA ASP A 239 17.01 -34.52 1.60
C ASP A 239 16.42 -35.05 2.91
N GLU A 240 16.16 -36.34 2.83
CA GLU A 240 15.68 -37.31 3.79
C GLU A 240 16.86 -37.78 4.66
N TYR A 241 16.63 -37.93 5.96
CA TYR A 241 17.56 -38.53 6.91
C TYR A 241 17.81 -40.01 6.59
N ILE A 242 19.06 -40.48 6.67
CA ILE A 242 19.45 -41.76 7.32
C ILE A 242 20.98 -41.82 7.54
N ASN A 243 21.30 -42.54 8.62
CA ASN A 243 22.50 -42.70 9.42
C ASN A 243 23.60 -43.57 8.76
N ASP A 244 24.89 -43.32 9.06
CA ASP A 244 25.85 -44.29 9.63
C ASP A 244 27.32 -43.84 9.53
N GLY A 245 28.07 -44.00 10.64
CA GLY A 245 29.43 -44.58 10.60
C GLY A 245 30.68 -43.68 10.67
N ASN A 246 31.23 -43.57 11.89
CA ASN A 246 32.66 -43.58 12.28
C ASN A 246 33.61 -42.36 12.18
N ILE A 247 33.99 -41.90 13.40
CA ILE A 247 35.34 -41.64 13.95
C ILE A 247 36.22 -40.56 13.27
N SER A 248 36.37 -39.41 13.95
CA SER A 248 37.64 -38.99 14.60
C SER A 248 37.59 -37.55 15.15
N SER A 249 37.82 -37.44 16.46
CA SER A 249 38.43 -36.32 17.21
C SER A 249 38.57 -34.93 16.56
N SER A 250 37.87 -33.93 17.10
CA SER A 250 38.54 -32.85 17.84
C SER A 250 37.54 -31.95 18.60
N LYS A 251 37.98 -31.59 19.80
CA LYS A 251 37.28 -30.94 20.88
C LYS A 251 37.64 -29.45 20.85
N ILE A 252 36.70 -28.56 20.53
CA ILE A 252 36.84 -27.13 20.88
C ILE A 252 35.50 -26.63 21.40
N ARG A 253 35.49 -26.33 22.70
CA ARG A 253 34.42 -25.70 23.46
C ARG A 253 34.82 -24.24 23.59
N VAL A 254 34.03 -23.32 23.03
CA VAL A 254 34.12 -21.89 23.37
C VAL A 254 32.70 -21.41 23.69
N HIS A 255 32.46 -21.23 24.98
CA HIS A 255 31.41 -20.37 25.50
C HIS A 255 31.82 -18.92 25.23
N GLU A 256 30.95 -18.12 24.62
CA GLU A 256 30.98 -16.68 24.89
C GLU A 256 29.56 -16.10 24.75
N THR A 257 28.96 -15.87 25.92
CA THR A 257 27.82 -14.98 26.15
C THR A 257 28.31 -13.54 26.02
N VAL A 258 27.69 -12.76 25.14
CA VAL A 258 27.85 -11.30 25.09
C VAL A 258 26.50 -10.64 25.35
N THR A 259 26.36 -10.13 26.58
CA THR A 259 25.37 -9.13 26.99
C THR A 259 25.73 -7.77 26.39
N ILE A 260 24.78 -7.07 25.79
CA ILE A 260 24.92 -5.67 25.37
C ILE A 260 23.99 -4.81 26.24
N GLU A 261 24.59 -3.97 27.09
CA GLU A 261 23.93 -2.91 27.85
C GLU A 261 23.30 -1.87 26.92
N SER A 262 22.06 -1.47 27.24
CA SER A 262 21.44 -0.26 26.70
C SER A 262 21.94 0.96 27.47
N LYS A 263 22.58 1.91 26.79
CA LYS A 263 22.73 3.28 27.29
C LYS A 263 21.57 4.13 26.78
N GLU A 264 20.68 4.51 27.70
CA GLU A 264 19.80 5.65 27.57
C GLU A 264 20.63 6.94 27.58
N ILE A 265 20.32 7.87 26.68
CA ILE A 265 20.78 9.26 26.76
C ILE A 265 19.52 10.12 26.67
N PHE A 266 19.33 10.94 27.70
CA PHE A 266 18.33 11.99 27.85
C PHE A 266 18.41 13.04 26.73
#